data_AF-A0A4Y8ALI2-F1
#
_entry.id   AF-A0A4Y8ALI2-F1
#
_cell.length_a   1.000
_cell.length_b   1.000
_cell.length_c   1.000
_cell.angle_alpha   90.00
_cell.angle_beta   90.00
_cell.angle_gamma   90.00
#
_symmetry.space_group_name_H-M   'P 1'
#
loop_
_entity.id
_entity.type
_entity.pdbx_description
1 polymer ?
#
loop_
_entity_poly.entity_id
_entity_poly.type
_entity_poly.pdbx_seq_one_letter_code
_entity_poly.pdbx_strand_id
1 'polypeptide(L)'
;MQTSLLPGKHRALIMILISFLGAFFGSFRPFSAEQEWISWGNRFLNESYDPTVEPQLKKYEINLTADHFIRLRKTYQQGKQEYYSFNLKRFAELGYLPGNTLTDTLKIKTQADDIIYQTFEDPHGDIDSMATQWAIPVKKLSPQRLDSLKEAFSFLKGL
;
A
#
# COMPACT_ATOMS: atom_id res chain seq x y z
N MET A 1 -57.86 -17.13 23.78
CA MET A 1 -56.65 -17.49 24.56
C MET A 1 -55.77 -18.36 23.67
N GLN A 2 -54.68 -17.82 23.12
CA GLN A 2 -53.72 -18.61 22.34
C GLN A 2 -52.72 -19.26 23.31
N THR A 3 -52.86 -20.56 23.56
CA THR A 3 -51.90 -21.36 24.32
C THR A 3 -50.78 -21.78 23.39
N SER A 4 -49.59 -21.21 23.60
CA SER A 4 -48.41 -21.53 22.77
C SER A 4 -47.86 -22.94 23.06
N LEU A 5 -47.61 -23.72 21.99
CA LEU A 5 -47.38 -25.18 21.99
C LEU A 5 -45.95 -25.66 22.32
N LEU A 6 -45.03 -24.79 22.74
CA LEU A 6 -43.61 -25.16 22.94
C LEU A 6 -43.15 -25.07 24.41
N PRO A 7 -42.49 -26.10 24.98
CA PRO A 7 -41.94 -26.05 26.34
C PRO A 7 -40.91 -24.92 26.51
N GLY A 8 -40.91 -24.23 27.65
CA GLY A 8 -40.10 -23.02 27.87
C GLY A 8 -38.59 -23.19 27.61
N LYS A 9 -38.03 -24.39 27.88
CA LYS A 9 -36.61 -24.71 27.64
C LYS A 9 -36.24 -24.70 26.14
N HIS A 10 -37.16 -25.13 25.27
CA HIS A 10 -36.91 -25.13 23.82
C HIS A 10 -36.92 -23.73 23.23
N ARG A 11 -37.73 -22.80 23.76
CA ARG A 11 -37.75 -21.40 23.31
C ARG A 11 -36.45 -20.66 23.67
N ALA A 12 -35.96 -20.88 24.88
CA ALA A 12 -34.68 -20.31 25.31
C ALA A 12 -33.53 -20.81 24.42
N LEU A 13 -33.51 -22.11 24.10
CA LEU A 13 -32.48 -22.71 23.25
C LEU A 13 -32.53 -22.18 21.80
N ILE A 14 -33.74 -22.01 21.24
CA ILE A 14 -33.93 -21.40 19.91
C ILE A 14 -33.50 -19.93 19.90
N MET A 15 -33.82 -19.15 20.93
CA MET A 15 -33.41 -17.73 21.01
C MET A 15 -31.89 -17.57 21.14
N ILE A 16 -31.23 -18.46 21.90
CA ILE A 16 -29.76 -18.49 22.00
C ILE A 16 -29.14 -18.85 20.64
N LEU A 17 -29.70 -19.85 19.94
CA LEU A 17 -29.22 -20.27 18.63
C LEU A 17 -29.35 -19.13 17.60
N ILE A 18 -30.48 -18.43 17.57
CA ILE A 18 -30.70 -17.28 16.67
C ILE A 18 -29.74 -16.13 17.00
N SER A 19 -29.50 -15.85 18.28
CA SER A 19 -28.55 -14.80 18.70
C SER A 19 -27.11 -15.15 18.32
N PHE A 20 -26.71 -16.41 18.47
CA PHE A 20 -25.40 -16.90 18.02
C PHE A 20 -25.27 -16.85 16.49
N LEU A 21 -26.32 -17.21 15.75
CA LEU A 21 -26.34 -17.15 14.29
C LEU A 21 -26.25 -15.69 13.79
N GLY A 22 -26.96 -14.76 14.43
CA GLY A 22 -26.91 -13.33 14.13
C GLY A 22 -25.53 -12.72 14.37
N ALA A 23 -24.85 -13.09 15.46
CA ALA A 23 -23.47 -12.67 15.72
C ALA A 23 -22.47 -13.29 14.71
N PHE A 24 -22.69 -14.54 14.31
CA PHE A 24 -21.85 -15.23 13.33
C PHE A 24 -21.97 -14.61 11.93
N PHE A 25 -23.17 -14.25 11.48
CA PHE A 25 -23.38 -13.62 10.17
C PHE A 25 -23.14 -12.09 10.17
N GLY A 26 -23.30 -11.40 11.30
CA GLY A 26 -22.99 -9.96 11.43
C GLY A 26 -21.50 -9.62 11.45
N SER A 27 -20.63 -10.64 11.47
CA SER A 27 -19.17 -10.49 11.50
C SER A 27 -18.53 -10.35 10.11
N PHE A 28 -19.29 -10.56 9.03
CA PHE A 28 -18.82 -10.29 7.67
C PHE A 28 -18.79 -8.77 7.43
N ARG A 29 -17.63 -8.16 7.69
CA ARG A 29 -17.35 -6.82 7.17
C ARG A 29 -17.12 -6.97 5.66
N PRO A 30 -17.89 -6.29 4.79
CA PRO A 30 -17.55 -6.27 3.37
C PRO A 30 -16.13 -5.76 3.24
N PHE A 31 -15.30 -6.47 2.49
CA PHE A 31 -13.98 -5.99 2.14
C PHE A 31 -14.17 -4.66 1.42
N SER A 32 -13.56 -3.58 1.94
CA SER A 32 -13.73 -2.26 1.34
C SER A 32 -12.94 -2.20 0.04
N ALA A 33 -13.48 -1.53 -0.98
CA ALA A 33 -12.76 -1.26 -2.22
C ALA A 33 -11.41 -0.55 -1.96
N GLU A 34 -11.32 0.27 -0.91
CA GLU A 34 -10.07 0.85 -0.42
C GLU A 34 -9.03 -0.22 -0.04
N GLN A 35 -9.41 -1.22 0.75
CA GLN A 35 -8.50 -2.29 1.15
C GLN A 35 -8.08 -3.16 -0.05
N GLU A 36 -8.94 -3.34 -1.06
CA GLU A 36 -8.58 -3.97 -2.34
C GLU A 36 -7.47 -3.19 -3.04
N TRP A 37 -7.64 -1.89 -3.21
CA TRP A 37 -6.67 -1.03 -3.88
C TRP A 37 -5.37 -0.89 -3.11
N ILE A 38 -5.40 -0.83 -1.78
CA ILE A 38 -4.20 -0.87 -0.93
C ILE A 38 -3.45 -2.19 -1.13
N SER A 39 -4.16 -3.32 -1.08
CA SER A 39 -3.54 -4.65 -1.22
C SER A 39 -2.96 -4.86 -2.62
N TRP A 40 -3.71 -4.43 -3.65
CA TRP A 40 -3.26 -4.45 -5.04
C TRP A 40 -2.04 -3.55 -5.24
N GLY A 41 -2.04 -2.33 -4.69
CA GLY A 41 -0.94 -1.37 -4.81
C GLY A 41 0.33 -1.87 -4.14
N ASN A 42 0.23 -2.46 -2.95
CA ASN A 42 1.35 -3.12 -2.28
C ASN A 42 1.95 -4.23 -3.13
N ARG A 43 1.11 -5.13 -3.67
CA ARG A 43 1.57 -6.20 -4.56
C ARG A 43 2.26 -5.64 -5.79
N PHE A 44 1.63 -4.66 -6.46
CA PHE A 44 2.19 -4.02 -7.64
C PHE A 44 3.59 -3.46 -7.38
N LEU A 45 3.72 -2.64 -6.33
CA LEU A 45 4.98 -1.95 -6.02
C LEU A 45 6.10 -2.93 -5.71
N ASN A 46 5.82 -3.99 -4.94
CA ASN A 46 6.83 -4.98 -4.58
C ASN A 46 7.22 -5.90 -5.74
N GLU A 47 6.28 -6.28 -6.62
CA GLU A 47 6.60 -7.12 -7.79
C GLU A 47 7.38 -6.36 -8.87
N SER A 48 7.02 -5.08 -9.04
CA SER A 48 7.57 -4.21 -10.08
C SER A 48 8.92 -3.62 -9.71
N TYR A 49 9.21 -3.39 -8.43
CA TYR A 49 10.50 -2.85 -7.99
C TYR A 49 11.66 -3.70 -8.50
N ASP A 50 12.67 -3.02 -9.05
CA ASP A 50 13.90 -3.66 -9.49
C ASP A 50 15.04 -3.34 -8.52
N PRO A 51 15.37 -4.25 -7.59
CA PRO A 51 16.50 -4.06 -6.68
C PRO A 51 17.87 -4.25 -7.37
N THR A 52 17.91 -4.81 -8.58
CA THR A 52 19.17 -5.20 -9.23
C THR A 52 19.99 -4.00 -9.71
N VAL A 53 19.36 -2.84 -9.86
CA VAL A 53 20.05 -1.58 -10.19
C VAL A 53 20.90 -1.04 -9.04
N GLU A 54 20.73 -1.56 -7.83
CA GLU A 54 21.46 -1.13 -6.63
C GLU A 54 22.24 -2.32 -6.04
N PRO A 55 23.45 -2.62 -6.54
CA PRO A 55 24.21 -3.81 -6.15
C PRO A 55 24.51 -3.93 -4.65
N GLN A 56 24.55 -2.81 -3.94
CA GLN A 56 24.81 -2.72 -2.50
C GLN A 56 23.55 -2.82 -1.64
N LEU A 57 22.37 -2.94 -2.26
CA LEU A 57 21.11 -3.05 -1.56
C LEU A 57 20.99 -4.45 -0.93
N LYS A 58 20.89 -4.48 0.40
CA LYS A 58 20.73 -5.73 1.16
C LYS A 58 19.26 -6.11 1.33
N LYS A 59 18.41 -5.12 1.59
CA LYS A 59 16.98 -5.30 1.84
C LYS A 59 16.23 -4.04 1.41
N TYR A 60 15.01 -4.23 0.92
CA TYR A 60 14.05 -3.14 0.73
C TYR A 60 12.68 -3.55 1.27
N GLU A 61 11.87 -2.56 1.64
CA GLU A 61 10.50 -2.72 2.12
C GLU A 61 9.65 -1.61 1.52
N ILE A 62 8.71 -1.95 0.63
CA ILE A 62 7.73 -0.99 0.09
C ILE A 62 6.36 -1.29 0.70
N ASN A 63 5.74 -0.27 1.26
CA ASN A 63 4.42 -0.37 1.88
C ASN A 63 3.53 0.81 1.48
N LEU A 64 2.32 0.51 1.02
CA LEU A 64 1.20 1.44 0.95
C LEU A 64 0.27 1.16 2.14
N THR A 65 0.18 2.12 3.06
CA THR A 65 -0.53 1.96 4.33
C THR A 65 -2.01 2.36 4.22
N ALA A 66 -2.80 2.01 5.24
CA ALA A 66 -4.23 2.35 5.30
C ALA A 66 -4.51 3.85 5.48
N ASP A 67 -3.54 4.63 5.96
CA ASP A 67 -3.57 6.09 5.97
C ASP A 67 -3.02 6.71 4.66
N HIS A 68 -2.93 5.90 3.60
CA HIS A 68 -2.53 6.28 2.24
C HIS A 68 -1.10 6.83 2.13
N PHE A 69 -0.19 6.44 3.02
CA PHE A 69 1.23 6.71 2.83
C PHE A 69 1.88 5.61 1.99
N ILE A 70 2.66 6.02 0.99
CA ILE A 70 3.63 5.13 0.34
C ILE A 70 4.97 5.35 1.01
N ARG A 71 5.56 4.27 1.48
CA ARG A 71 6.85 4.25 2.17
C ARG A 71 7.78 3.26 1.49
N LEU A 72 9.02 3.68 1.22
CA LEU A 72 10.11 2.77 0.86
C LEU A 72 11.22 2.93 1.89
N ARG A 73 11.59 1.81 2.52
CA ARG A 73 12.84 1.71 3.28
C ARG A 73 13.82 0.85 2.50
N LYS A 74 15.05 1.33 2.34
CA LYS A 74 16.18 0.59 1.80
C LYS A 74 17.23 0.42 2.89
N THR A 75 17.86 -0.74 2.94
CA THR A 75 19.00 -1.02 3.80
C THR A 75 20.13 -1.57 2.96
N TYR A 76 21.30 -0.95 3.05
CA TYR A 76 22.49 -1.32 2.28
C TYR A 76 23.38 -2.26 3.09
N GLN A 77 24.29 -2.96 2.40
CA GLN A 77 25.21 -3.93 3.03
C GLN A 77 26.08 -3.29 4.13
N GLN A 78 26.42 -2.01 3.98
CA GLN A 78 27.24 -1.24 4.91
C GLN A 78 26.50 -0.66 6.13
N GLY A 79 25.19 -0.92 6.29
CA GLY A 79 24.38 -0.39 7.41
C GLY A 79 23.51 0.80 7.02
N LYS A 80 23.99 1.67 6.12
CA LYS A 80 23.24 2.82 5.58
C LYS A 80 21.79 2.46 5.28
N GLN A 81 20.86 3.34 5.66
CA GLN A 81 19.45 3.25 5.33
C GLN A 81 19.01 4.47 4.54
N GLU A 82 18.07 4.27 3.62
CA GLU A 82 17.34 5.34 2.96
C GLU A 82 15.85 5.13 3.19
N TYR A 83 15.14 6.22 3.46
CA TYR A 83 13.72 6.23 3.75
C TYR A 83 13.04 7.28 2.88
N TYR A 84 12.00 6.84 2.17
CA TYR A 84 11.12 7.67 1.36
C TYR A 84 9.71 7.54 1.89
N SER A 85 8.99 8.65 2.04
CA SER A 85 7.59 8.62 2.47
C SER A 85 6.82 9.81 1.93
N PHE A 86 5.63 9.57 1.38
CA PHE A 86 4.68 10.63 1.05
C PHE A 86 3.24 10.13 1.15
N ASN A 87 2.29 11.04 1.34
CA ASN A 87 0.87 10.71 1.37
C ASN A 87 0.25 10.84 -0.03
N LEU A 88 -0.52 9.87 -0.49
CA LEU A 88 -1.19 9.88 -1.80
C LEU A 88 -2.14 11.08 -1.99
N LYS A 89 -2.61 11.73 -0.92
CA LYS A 89 -3.36 13.00 -1.03
C LYS A 89 -2.56 14.09 -1.75
N ARG A 90 -1.23 14.03 -1.67
CA ARG A 90 -0.29 14.95 -2.35
C ARG A 90 0.10 14.49 -3.75
N PHE A 91 -0.32 13.31 -4.19
CA PHE A 91 0.00 12.78 -5.52
C PHE A 91 -0.48 13.73 -6.62
N ALA A 92 0.42 14.07 -7.55
CA ALA A 92 0.13 14.95 -8.67
C ALA A 92 0.14 14.20 -10.01
N GLU A 93 1.21 13.44 -10.26
CA GLU A 93 1.42 12.80 -11.56
C GLU A 93 2.24 11.51 -11.41
N LEU A 94 1.92 10.53 -12.26
CA LEU A 94 2.73 9.34 -12.48
C LEU A 94 3.37 9.43 -13.87
N GLY A 95 4.70 9.51 -13.91
CA GLY A 95 5.49 9.42 -15.12
C GLY A 95 6.13 8.04 -15.27
N TYR A 96 6.39 7.65 -16.51
CA TYR A 96 7.11 6.42 -16.83
C TYR A 96 8.19 6.74 -17.86
N LEU A 97 9.45 6.44 -17.50
CA LEU A 97 10.59 6.67 -18.37
C LEU A 97 11.23 5.36 -18.79
N PRO A 98 11.32 5.10 -20.10
CA PRO A 98 12.13 4.00 -20.61
C PRO A 98 13.60 4.16 -20.19
N GLY A 99 14.15 3.10 -19.62
CA GLY A 99 15.56 2.93 -19.27
C GLY A 99 16.25 1.94 -20.21
N ASN A 100 16.86 0.90 -19.64
CA ASN A 100 17.61 -0.10 -20.39
C ASN A 100 16.71 -1.27 -20.85
N THR A 101 17.30 -2.40 -21.26
CA THR A 101 16.55 -3.58 -21.75
C THR A 101 15.66 -4.23 -20.70
N LEU A 102 16.00 -4.13 -19.41
CA LEU A 102 15.32 -4.84 -18.31
C LEU A 102 14.62 -3.90 -17.32
N THR A 103 15.11 -2.67 -17.17
CA THR A 103 14.70 -1.73 -16.13
C THR A 103 14.28 -0.40 -16.71
N ASP A 104 13.15 0.10 -16.22
CA ASP A 104 12.60 1.43 -16.47
C ASP A 104 12.52 2.21 -15.16
N THR A 105 12.10 3.49 -15.24
CA THR A 105 11.92 4.33 -14.06
C THR A 105 10.48 4.80 -13.97
N LEU A 106 9.85 4.51 -12.83
CA LEU A 106 8.58 5.08 -12.43
C LEU A 106 8.86 6.41 -11.70
N LYS A 107 8.30 7.51 -12.19
CA LYS A 107 8.40 8.84 -11.57
C LYS A 107 7.11 9.18 -10.87
N ILE A 108 7.14 9.29 -9.56
CA ILE A 108 6.02 9.79 -8.77
C ILE A 108 6.28 11.26 -8.46
N LYS A 109 5.34 12.13 -8.79
CA LYS A 109 5.38 13.55 -8.43
C LYS A 109 4.30 13.90 -7.44
N THR A 110 4.64 14.77 -6.51
CA THR A 110 3.69 15.41 -5.58
C THR A 110 3.39 16.85 -5.99
N GLN A 111 2.42 17.47 -5.34
CA GLN A 111 1.98 18.84 -5.61
C GLN A 111 3.04 19.89 -5.25
N ALA A 112 3.77 19.65 -4.16
CA ALA A 112 4.91 20.44 -3.73
C ALA A 112 6.01 19.49 -3.21
N ASP A 113 6.96 20.01 -2.42
CA ASP A 113 7.95 19.21 -1.70
C ASP A 113 7.28 18.45 -0.54
N ASP A 114 6.57 17.37 -0.89
CA ASP A 114 5.77 16.54 0.03
C ASP A 114 6.36 15.13 0.23
N ILE A 115 7.44 14.79 -0.46
CA ILE A 115 8.13 13.51 -0.31
C ILE A 115 9.27 13.69 0.68
N ILE A 116 9.15 13.06 1.84
CA ILE A 116 10.23 12.98 2.82
C ILE A 116 11.30 12.03 2.27
N TYR A 117 12.54 12.48 2.22
CA TYR A 117 13.74 11.67 1.96
C TYR A 117 14.72 11.82 3.10
N GLN A 118 15.00 10.70 3.76
CA GLN A 118 15.87 10.62 4.92
C GLN A 118 16.93 9.53 4.73
N THR A 119 18.13 9.77 5.22
CA THR A 119 19.18 8.76 5.33
C THR A 119 19.61 8.56 6.77
N PHE A 120 20.06 7.36 7.09
CA PHE A 120 20.60 7.01 8.41
C PHE A 120 21.88 6.21 8.23
N GLU A 121 22.85 6.41 9.11
CA GLU A 121 24.16 5.75 9.05
C GLU A 121 24.86 5.98 7.69
N ASP A 122 24.66 7.15 7.08
CA ASP A 122 25.37 7.50 5.85
C ASP A 122 26.81 7.93 6.20
N PRO A 123 27.85 7.33 5.58
CA PRO A 123 29.24 7.74 5.78
C PRO A 123 29.53 9.22 5.51
N HIS A 124 28.69 9.89 4.71
CA HIS A 124 28.81 11.31 4.38
C HIS A 124 27.93 12.22 5.26
N GLY A 125 27.22 11.64 6.23
CA GLY A 125 26.27 12.33 7.09
C GLY A 125 24.82 12.10 6.69
N ASP A 126 23.97 12.00 7.70
CA ASP A 126 22.53 11.77 7.53
C ASP A 126 21.85 12.98 6.89
N ILE A 127 20.95 12.70 5.95
CA ILE A 127 20.18 13.69 5.20
C ILE A 127 18.74 13.66 5.72
N ASP A 128 18.14 14.83 5.88
CA ASP A 128 16.70 15.00 6.11
C ASP A 128 16.20 16.10 5.17
N SER A 129 15.39 15.73 4.19
CA SER A 129 14.99 16.62 3.11
C SER A 129 13.60 16.30 2.58
N MET A 130 13.02 17.28 1.88
CA MET A 130 11.77 17.14 1.17
C MET A 130 12.03 17.22 -0.34
N ALA A 131 11.25 16.49 -1.13
CA ALA A 131 11.34 16.49 -2.58
C ALA A 131 9.95 16.51 -3.24
N THR A 132 9.87 17.09 -4.43
CA THR A 132 8.64 17.09 -5.25
C THR A 132 8.51 15.83 -6.13
N GLN A 133 9.61 15.11 -6.37
CA GLN A 133 9.61 13.94 -7.26
C GLN A 133 10.46 12.82 -6.69
N TRP A 134 9.96 11.60 -6.83
CA TRP A 134 10.66 10.37 -6.49
C TRP A 134 10.74 9.45 -7.71
N ALA A 135 11.96 9.01 -8.02
CA ALA A 135 12.25 8.06 -9.08
C ALA A 135 12.44 6.66 -8.48
N ILE A 136 11.66 5.70 -8.95
CA ILE A 136 11.68 4.31 -8.49
C ILE A 136 12.09 3.42 -9.67
N PRO A 137 13.19 2.64 -9.54
CA PRO A 137 13.55 1.66 -10.55
C PRO A 137 12.53 0.52 -10.55
N VAL A 138 12.03 0.18 -11.74
CA VAL A 138 11.05 -0.89 -11.92
C VAL A 138 11.43 -1.77 -13.10
N LYS A 139 11.11 -3.05 -13.02
CA LYS A 139 11.13 -3.96 -14.18
C LYS A 139 10.20 -3.42 -15.26
N LYS A 140 10.41 -3.81 -16.51
CA LYS A 140 9.52 -3.44 -17.63
C LYS A 140 8.04 -3.68 -17.27
N LEU A 141 7.22 -2.64 -17.43
CA LEU A 141 5.79 -2.68 -17.20
C LEU A 141 5.04 -2.62 -18.53
N SER A 142 3.94 -3.36 -18.63
CA SER A 142 3.00 -3.15 -19.73
C SER A 142 2.20 -1.86 -19.52
N PRO A 143 1.70 -1.22 -20.58
CA PRO A 143 0.85 -0.03 -20.46
C PRO A 143 -0.34 -0.23 -19.52
N GLN A 144 -1.00 -1.39 -19.60
CA GLN A 144 -2.17 -1.71 -18.76
C GLN A 144 -1.83 -1.75 -17.26
N ARG A 145 -0.62 -2.21 -16.92
CA ARG A 145 -0.14 -2.21 -15.54
C ARG A 145 0.07 -0.79 -15.03
N LEU A 146 0.61 0.10 -15.86
CA LEU A 146 0.77 1.52 -15.52
C LEU A 146 -0.57 2.23 -15.36
N ASP A 147 -1.51 1.98 -16.25
CA ASP A 147 -2.86 2.55 -16.19
C ASP A 147 -3.58 2.13 -14.90
N SER A 148 -3.49 0.85 -14.54
CA SER A 148 -4.07 0.33 -13.30
C SER A 148 -3.41 0.95 -12.05
N LEU A 149 -2.10 1.23 -12.08
CA LEU A 149 -1.43 1.93 -10.97
C LEU A 149 -1.92 3.37 -10.84
N LYS A 150 -2.07 4.06 -11.96
CA LYS A 150 -2.59 5.43 -12.00
C LYS A 150 -4.03 5.49 -11.47
N GLU A 151 -4.85 4.52 -11.82
CA GLU A 151 -6.21 4.38 -11.30
C GLU A 151 -6.21 4.17 -9.79
N ALA A 152 -5.41 3.21 -9.29
CA ALA A 152 -5.27 2.95 -7.85
C ALA A 152 -4.86 4.20 -7.07
N PHE A 153 -3.84 4.92 -7.54
CA PHE A 153 -3.38 6.14 -6.88
C PHE A 153 -4.43 7.26 -6.94
N SER A 154 -5.16 7.39 -8.05
CA SER A 154 -6.23 8.40 -8.19
C SER A 154 -7.42 8.09 -7.29
N PHE A 155 -7.81 6.83 -7.18
CA PHE A 155 -8.88 6.37 -6.30
C PHE A 155 -8.53 6.65 -4.83
N LEU A 156 -7.36 6.18 -4.38
CA LEU A 156 -6.92 6.33 -2.98
C LEU A 156 -6.65 7.79 -2.60
N LYS A 157 -6.23 8.63 -3.55
CA LYS A 157 -6.14 10.09 -3.35
C LYS A 157 -7.51 10.73 -3.08
N GLY A 158 -8.57 10.19 -3.67
CA GLY A 158 -9.93 10.72 -3.58
C GLY A 158 -10.66 10.39 -2.27
N LEU A 159 -10.09 9.54 -1.42
CA LEU A 159 -10.60 9.15 -0.10
C LEU A 159 -10.04 10.07 1.02
#